data_AF-A0A257LQ58-F1
#
_entry.id   AF-A0A257LQ58-F1
#
_cell.length_a   1.000
_cell.length_b   1.000
_cell.length_c   1.000
_cell.angle_alpha   90.00
_cell.angle_beta   90.00
_cell.angle_gamma   90.00
#
_symmetry.space_group_name_H-M   'P 1'
#
loop_
_entity.id
_entity.type
_entity.pdbx_description
1 polymer ?
#
loop_
_entity_poly.entity_id
_entity_poly.type
_entity_poly.pdbx_seq_one_letter_code
_entity_poly.pdbx_strand_id
1 'polypeptide(L)'
;MLGTGSQAKNLQLGGAGGGISTFAGVIANHPSPTAPGTVPNSERKTANGTTLTLGSVEGISVGATITGSILAAGTTITAINPLTRVVTLSQGYTGGNNSNFNVGVIFTIPNVINSVSLTKSGTGTWVVSGNNTYTGPTLVSAGALRAEHANTLGATTTGTLVSGGATLQLQGGISYASEALTLTNSTLNTAILQNVSGNNTWNGAITT
;
A
#
# COMPACT_ATOMS: atom_id res chain seq x y z
N MET A 1 24.96 5.53 15.78
CA MET A 1 23.94 6.58 15.56
C MET A 1 23.65 6.67 14.07
N LEU A 2 22.47 7.17 13.67
CA LEU A 2 21.80 6.94 12.36
C LEU A 2 21.25 5.50 12.24
N GLY A 3 19.97 5.23 11.96
CA GLY A 3 18.76 6.05 11.94
C GLY A 3 17.54 5.17 11.57
N THR A 4 16.47 5.15 12.38
CA THR A 4 15.33 4.22 12.21
C THR A 4 14.27 4.77 11.24
N GLY A 5 14.33 4.36 9.97
CA GLY A 5 13.37 4.80 8.93
C GLY A 5 12.32 3.75 8.58
N SER A 6 11.09 3.90 9.09
CA SER A 6 9.92 3.17 8.59
C SER A 6 9.29 3.95 7.44
N GLN A 7 9.38 3.45 6.21
CA GLN A 7 8.92 4.20 5.03
C GLN A 7 7.43 4.04 4.79
N ALA A 8 6.65 5.12 4.90
CA ALA A 8 5.24 5.15 4.50
C ALA A 8 5.08 4.76 3.02
N LYS A 9 4.02 4.01 2.67
CA LYS A 9 3.77 3.55 1.30
C LYS A 9 2.87 4.55 0.57
N ASN A 10 3.41 5.26 -0.41
CA ASN A 10 2.64 6.23 -1.19
C ASN A 10 2.02 5.60 -2.44
N LEU A 11 0.69 5.60 -2.52
CA LEU A 11 -0.05 5.30 -3.75
C LEU A 11 -0.19 6.60 -4.55
N GLN A 12 0.54 6.72 -5.66
CA GLN A 12 0.47 7.90 -6.51
C GLN A 12 -0.51 7.69 -7.68
N LEU A 13 -1.59 8.48 -7.70
CA LEU A 13 -2.47 8.63 -8.84
C LEU A 13 -1.89 9.69 -9.78
N GLY A 14 -1.30 9.25 -10.87
CA GLY A 14 -0.75 10.10 -11.94
C GLY A 14 -1.58 9.98 -13.22
N GLY A 15 -1.64 11.06 -13.99
CA GLY A 15 -2.23 11.07 -15.32
C GLY A 15 -1.65 12.20 -16.16
N ALA A 16 -1.21 11.89 -17.37
CA ALA A 16 -0.74 12.89 -18.34
C ALA A 16 -1.91 13.38 -19.20
N GLY A 17 -2.04 14.70 -19.35
CA GLY A 17 -3.16 15.34 -20.05
C GLY A 17 -4.40 15.55 -19.16
N GLY A 18 -5.27 16.46 -19.57
CA GLY A 18 -6.48 16.87 -18.83
C GLY A 18 -7.64 15.87 -18.84
N GLY A 19 -7.36 14.57 -19.04
CA GLY A 19 -8.37 13.52 -19.08
C GLY A 19 -8.94 13.15 -17.72
N ILE A 20 -9.95 12.29 -17.72
CA ILE A 20 -10.57 11.71 -16.51
C ILE A 20 -10.19 10.22 -16.42
N SER A 21 -9.62 9.81 -15.28
CA SER A 21 -9.37 8.42 -14.91
C SER A 21 -10.26 8.02 -13.74
N THR A 22 -10.60 6.74 -13.62
CA THR A 22 -11.53 6.22 -12.60
C THR A 22 -10.91 5.06 -11.80
N PHE A 23 -11.19 5.01 -10.51
CA PHE A 23 -10.85 3.90 -9.61
C PHE A 23 -12.04 3.56 -8.70
N ALA A 24 -12.65 2.41 -8.93
CA ALA A 24 -13.81 1.93 -8.16
C ALA A 24 -13.45 0.85 -7.11
N GLY A 25 -12.18 0.47 -7.00
CA GLY A 25 -11.71 -0.49 -5.99
C GLY A 25 -11.59 0.13 -4.60
N VAL A 26 -11.31 -0.70 -3.60
CA VAL A 26 -10.99 -0.25 -2.23
C VAL A 26 -9.47 -0.07 -2.10
N ILE A 27 -9.06 1.12 -1.66
CA ILE A 27 -7.71 1.42 -1.18
C ILE A 27 -7.69 1.15 0.32
N ALA A 28 -6.86 0.21 0.77
CA ALA A 28 -6.74 -0.17 2.18
C ALA A 28 -5.27 -0.11 2.62
N ASN A 29 -5.06 0.01 3.93
CA ASN A 29 -3.76 -0.30 4.52
C ASN A 29 -3.40 -1.77 4.27
N HIS A 30 -2.10 -2.05 4.20
CA HIS A 30 -1.63 -3.43 4.17
C HIS A 30 -1.84 -4.09 5.55
N PRO A 31 -2.48 -5.27 5.64
CA PRO A 31 -2.76 -5.89 6.93
C PRO A 31 -1.48 -6.45 7.61
N SER A 32 -1.10 -5.79 8.72
CA SER A 32 -0.21 -6.26 9.81
C SER A 32 1.34 -6.18 9.68
N PRO A 33 2.14 -6.04 10.79
CA PRO A 33 3.57 -5.69 10.77
C PRO A 33 4.60 -6.51 11.64
N THR A 34 5.68 -7.11 11.07
CA THR A 34 6.89 -7.74 11.73
C THR A 34 8.25 -7.58 10.92
N ALA A 35 9.40 -7.46 11.59
CA ALA A 35 10.51 -6.45 11.44
C ALA A 35 11.22 -6.17 10.04
N PRO A 36 12.03 -5.08 9.89
CA PRO A 36 12.47 -4.55 8.58
C PRO A 36 13.77 -5.16 8.01
N GLY A 37 13.86 -5.20 6.68
CA GLY A 37 15.13 -5.41 5.95
C GLY A 37 14.95 -5.64 4.45
N THR A 38 15.45 -4.73 3.62
CA THR A 38 15.73 -5.05 2.21
C THR A 38 16.93 -6.01 2.18
N VAL A 39 16.71 -7.24 1.75
CA VAL A 39 17.81 -8.19 1.47
C VAL A 39 18.14 -8.08 -0.03
N PRO A 40 19.32 -7.60 -0.43
CA PRO A 40 19.77 -7.68 -1.82
C PRO A 40 19.79 -9.14 -2.28
N ASN A 41 19.55 -9.38 -3.58
CA ASN A 41 19.44 -10.74 -4.15
C ASN A 41 20.72 -11.62 -4.04
N SER A 42 21.81 -11.11 -3.45
CA SER A 42 23.10 -11.78 -3.29
C SER A 42 23.25 -12.67 -2.05
N GLU A 43 22.40 -12.55 -1.02
CA GLU A 43 22.61 -13.21 0.30
C GLU A 43 21.66 -14.37 0.64
N ARG A 44 21.27 -15.19 -0.35
CA ARG A 44 20.54 -16.45 -0.08
C ARG A 44 21.03 -17.60 -0.95
N LYS A 45 21.70 -18.57 -0.33
CA LYS A 45 21.38 -20.03 -0.34
C LYS A 45 22.59 -20.86 0.13
N THR A 46 22.72 -21.04 1.44
CA THR A 46 23.24 -22.32 1.96
C THR A 46 22.00 -23.12 2.33
N ALA A 47 21.81 -24.26 1.68
CA ALA A 47 20.68 -25.14 1.89
C ALA A 47 21.21 -26.57 2.03
N ASN A 48 20.65 -27.33 2.96
CA ASN A 48 21.06 -28.71 3.24
C ASN A 48 19.84 -29.57 3.57
N GLY A 49 19.66 -30.67 2.84
CA GLY A 49 18.58 -31.62 3.03
C GLY A 49 17.19 -31.00 2.90
N THR A 50 16.41 -31.02 3.98
CA THR A 50 15.04 -30.49 4.05
C THR A 50 14.96 -29.03 4.49
N THR A 51 16.08 -28.35 4.71
CA THR A 51 16.12 -27.00 5.31
C THR A 51 16.58 -25.92 4.34
N LEU A 52 15.90 -24.77 4.39
CA LEU A 52 16.22 -23.58 3.58
C LEU A 52 16.21 -22.32 4.46
N THR A 53 17.34 -21.63 4.54
CA THR A 53 17.45 -20.33 5.23
C THR A 53 16.94 -19.21 4.33
N LEU A 54 16.03 -18.38 4.85
CA LEU A 54 15.34 -17.33 4.11
C LEU A 54 15.78 -15.91 4.50
N GLY A 55 15.47 -14.96 3.62
CA GLY A 55 15.60 -13.51 3.89
C GLY A 55 14.48 -12.97 4.79
N SER A 56 13.33 -13.63 4.81
CA SER A 56 12.29 -13.53 5.84
C SER A 56 11.49 -14.84 5.80
N VAL A 57 10.88 -15.21 6.91
CA VAL A 57 9.95 -16.35 7.04
C VAL A 57 8.53 -15.90 7.41
N GLU A 58 8.23 -14.61 7.24
CA GLU A 58 6.97 -14.01 7.65
C GLU A 58 5.83 -14.24 6.68
N GLY A 59 4.63 -14.43 7.22
CA GLY A 59 3.44 -14.87 6.48
C GLY A 59 3.56 -16.25 5.85
N ILE A 60 4.70 -16.92 6.01
CA ILE A 60 4.87 -18.33 5.70
C ILE A 60 4.21 -19.12 6.83
N SER A 61 3.36 -20.09 6.47
CA SER A 61 2.64 -20.94 7.41
C SER A 61 3.13 -22.39 7.31
N VAL A 62 3.22 -23.08 8.44
CA VAL A 62 3.34 -24.54 8.47
C VAL A 62 2.11 -25.15 7.77
N GLY A 63 2.32 -26.17 6.95
CA GLY A 63 1.32 -26.76 6.07
C GLY A 63 1.19 -26.09 4.70
N ALA A 64 1.78 -24.91 4.46
CA ALA A 64 1.75 -24.29 3.14
C ALA A 64 2.47 -25.14 2.09
N THR A 65 1.86 -25.33 0.92
CA THR A 65 2.45 -26.05 -0.21
C THR A 65 3.47 -25.17 -0.94
N ILE A 66 4.64 -25.73 -1.21
CA ILE A 66 5.71 -25.10 -1.99
C ILE A 66 5.84 -25.81 -3.34
N THR A 67 5.74 -25.02 -4.41
CA THR A 67 6.04 -25.43 -5.78
C THR A 67 7.45 -24.99 -6.19
N GLY A 68 7.96 -25.53 -7.30
CA GLY A 68 9.22 -25.12 -7.90
C GLY A 68 9.89 -26.27 -8.66
N SER A 69 10.65 -25.97 -9.70
CA SER A 69 11.20 -26.98 -10.63
C SER A 69 12.23 -27.96 -10.04
N ILE A 70 12.57 -27.81 -8.75
CA ILE A 70 13.54 -28.62 -7.99
C ILE A 70 12.93 -29.25 -6.73
N LEU A 71 11.60 -29.26 -6.64
CA LEU A 71 10.83 -29.83 -5.53
C LEU A 71 9.90 -30.92 -6.06
N ALA A 72 9.68 -31.95 -5.24
CA ALA A 72 8.60 -32.89 -5.50
C ALA A 72 7.24 -32.18 -5.41
N ALA A 73 6.29 -32.55 -6.30
CA ALA A 73 4.94 -32.03 -6.25
C ALA A 73 4.30 -32.33 -4.88
N GLY A 74 3.57 -31.35 -4.32
CA GLY A 74 2.97 -31.47 -3.00
C GLY A 74 3.96 -31.35 -1.83
N THR A 75 5.19 -30.87 -2.04
CA THR A 75 6.08 -30.50 -0.92
C THR A 75 5.42 -29.40 -0.07
N THR A 76 5.46 -29.54 1.25
CA THR A 76 4.83 -28.65 2.23
C THR A 76 5.84 -28.18 3.27
N ILE A 77 5.51 -27.14 4.01
CA ILE A 77 6.30 -26.65 5.13
C ILE A 77 5.96 -27.43 6.40
N THR A 78 6.96 -27.98 7.07
CA THR A 78 6.80 -28.75 8.31
C THR A 78 7.20 -27.97 9.56
N ALA A 79 8.15 -27.04 9.45
CA ALA A 79 8.54 -26.17 10.54
C ALA A 79 9.09 -24.83 10.03
N ILE A 80 9.03 -23.82 10.89
CA ILE A 80 9.57 -22.48 10.65
C ILE A 80 10.28 -22.03 11.94
N ASN A 81 11.55 -21.68 11.83
CA ASN A 81 12.29 -21.03 12.92
C ASN A 81 12.42 -19.53 12.59
N PRO A 82 11.63 -18.65 13.24
CA PRO A 82 11.68 -17.20 12.96
C PRO A 82 12.97 -16.52 13.42
N LEU A 83 13.67 -17.07 14.42
CA LEU A 83 14.92 -16.51 14.93
C LEU A 83 16.08 -16.74 13.95
N THR A 84 16.18 -17.93 13.37
CA THR A 84 17.23 -18.28 12.39
C THR A 84 16.79 -18.10 10.93
N ARG A 85 15.52 -17.75 10.70
CA ARG A 85 14.85 -17.66 9.39
C ARG A 85 14.94 -18.96 8.58
N VAL A 86 15.00 -20.12 9.25
CA VAL A 86 15.02 -21.43 8.59
C VAL A 86 13.60 -21.95 8.39
N VAL A 87 13.31 -22.42 7.18
CA VAL A 87 12.10 -23.17 6.84
C VAL A 87 12.48 -24.64 6.59
N THR A 88 11.75 -25.55 7.21
CA THR A 88 11.88 -27.00 7.01
C THR A 88 10.74 -27.49 6.12
N LEU A 89 11.08 -28.33 5.15
CA LEU A 89 10.18 -28.91 4.16
C LEU A 89 9.82 -30.36 4.51
N SER A 90 8.69 -30.85 4.01
CA SER A 90 8.28 -32.26 4.14
C SER A 90 9.10 -33.22 3.28
N GLN A 91 9.80 -32.70 2.26
CA GLN A 91 10.64 -33.46 1.34
C GLN A 91 11.91 -32.67 1.02
N GLY A 92 13.00 -33.38 0.68
CA GLY A 92 14.24 -32.75 0.21
C GLY A 92 14.08 -32.13 -1.17
N TYR A 93 14.84 -31.08 -1.46
CA TYR A 93 14.93 -30.47 -2.79
C TYR A 93 16.20 -30.96 -3.51
N THR A 94 16.16 -31.06 -4.84
CA THR A 94 17.23 -31.71 -5.64
C THR A 94 18.09 -30.74 -6.47
N GLY A 95 17.94 -29.43 -6.25
CA GLY A 95 18.66 -28.40 -6.99
C GLY A 95 19.91 -27.89 -6.26
N GLY A 96 21.05 -27.96 -6.93
CA GLY A 96 22.28 -27.27 -6.51
C GLY A 96 22.15 -25.73 -6.51
N ASN A 97 23.22 -25.05 -6.10
CA ASN A 97 23.30 -23.65 -5.66
C ASN A 97 22.73 -22.54 -6.57
N ASN A 98 22.20 -22.85 -7.76
CA ASN A 98 21.58 -21.88 -8.68
C ASN A 98 20.17 -22.30 -9.14
N SER A 99 19.31 -22.65 -8.19
CA SER A 99 17.94 -23.07 -8.47
C SER A 99 16.91 -22.02 -8.02
N ASN A 100 16.04 -21.58 -8.92
CA ASN A 100 14.97 -20.63 -8.64
C ASN A 100 13.86 -21.28 -7.80
N PHE A 101 14.05 -21.25 -6.47
CA PHE A 101 13.05 -21.66 -5.48
C PHE A 101 11.88 -20.67 -5.47
N ASN A 102 10.95 -20.89 -6.39
CA ASN A 102 9.73 -20.10 -6.53
C ASN A 102 8.58 -20.82 -5.82
N VAL A 103 8.47 -20.61 -4.51
CA VAL A 103 7.26 -20.95 -3.74
C VAL A 103 6.03 -20.48 -4.53
N GLY A 104 4.88 -21.13 -4.40
CA GLY A 104 3.62 -20.52 -4.81
C GLY A 104 3.31 -19.36 -3.85
N VAL A 105 4.03 -18.24 -3.98
CA VAL A 105 4.25 -17.32 -2.87
C VAL A 105 2.98 -16.50 -2.58
N ILE A 106 2.39 -16.74 -1.41
CA ILE A 106 1.71 -15.67 -0.68
C ILE A 106 2.81 -14.70 -0.22
N PHE A 107 2.87 -13.53 -0.83
CA PHE A 107 3.74 -12.45 -0.36
C PHE A 107 3.08 -11.76 0.84
N THR A 108 3.74 -11.83 2.00
CA THR A 108 3.40 -11.00 3.16
C THR A 108 4.69 -10.44 3.73
N ILE A 109 4.89 -9.13 3.61
CA ILE A 109 6.00 -8.41 4.24
C ILE A 109 5.40 -7.41 5.22
N PRO A 110 5.86 -7.32 6.48
CA PRO A 110 4.97 -6.74 7.47
C PRO A 110 5.50 -5.43 8.12
N ASN A 111 6.60 -5.35 8.90
CA ASN A 111 6.85 -4.22 9.82
C ASN A 111 7.39 -3.00 9.12
N VAL A 112 6.39 -2.28 8.70
CA VAL A 112 6.40 -0.90 8.34
C VAL A 112 5.09 -0.39 8.94
N ILE A 113 5.03 0.88 9.31
CA ILE A 113 3.74 1.53 9.58
C ILE A 113 2.96 1.46 8.25
N ASN A 114 2.04 0.49 8.14
CA ASN A 114 1.39 0.12 6.88
C ASN A 114 0.29 1.12 6.46
N SER A 115 0.38 2.35 6.93
CA SER A 115 -0.38 3.50 6.45
C SER A 115 -0.04 3.73 4.97
N VAL A 116 -1.00 3.41 4.10
CA VAL A 116 -0.94 3.88 2.71
C VAL A 116 -1.32 5.36 2.70
N SER A 117 -0.50 6.22 2.11
CA SER A 117 -0.89 7.59 1.77
C SER A 117 -1.35 7.64 0.32
N LEU A 118 -2.33 8.49 0.01
CA LEU A 118 -2.82 8.68 -1.35
C LEU A 118 -2.30 10.01 -1.90
N THR A 119 -1.47 10.00 -2.93
CA THR A 119 -1.02 11.24 -3.61
C THR A 119 -1.66 11.37 -4.98
N LYS A 120 -2.45 12.42 -5.20
CA LYS A 120 -2.92 12.84 -6.52
C LYS A 120 -1.94 13.83 -7.15
N SER A 121 -1.42 13.48 -8.32
CA SER A 121 -0.47 14.25 -9.12
C SER A 121 -0.87 14.29 -10.61
N GLY A 122 -0.15 15.07 -11.42
CA GLY A 122 -0.51 15.30 -12.82
C GLY A 122 -1.76 16.19 -13.01
N THR A 123 -1.97 16.71 -14.21
CA THR A 123 -3.01 17.73 -14.47
C THR A 123 -4.42 17.17 -14.66
N GLY A 124 -4.56 15.88 -14.96
CA GLY A 124 -5.86 15.22 -15.15
C GLY A 124 -6.69 15.08 -13.87
N THR A 125 -7.94 14.63 -14.04
CA THR A 125 -8.87 14.30 -12.95
C THR A 125 -8.81 12.80 -12.64
N TRP A 126 -8.75 12.43 -11.38
CA TRP A 126 -8.94 11.05 -10.92
C TRP A 126 -10.21 10.95 -10.07
N VAL A 127 -11.13 10.07 -10.45
CA VAL A 127 -12.36 9.77 -9.71
C VAL A 127 -12.15 8.53 -8.85
N VAL A 128 -12.48 8.61 -7.56
CA VAL A 128 -12.34 7.51 -6.61
C VAL A 128 -13.67 7.29 -5.87
N SER A 129 -14.31 6.17 -6.16
CA SER A 129 -15.64 5.79 -5.63
C SER A 129 -15.59 4.64 -4.61
N GLY A 130 -14.40 4.18 -4.24
CA GLY A 130 -14.20 3.13 -3.24
C GLY A 130 -14.49 3.55 -1.80
N ASN A 131 -14.96 2.59 -1.01
CA ASN A 131 -15.02 2.69 0.47
C ASN A 131 -13.63 2.41 1.05
N ASN A 132 -12.79 3.43 1.13
CA ASN A 132 -11.37 3.29 1.41
C ASN A 132 -11.07 3.25 2.92
N THR A 133 -10.02 2.53 3.30
CA THR A 133 -9.65 2.22 4.70
C THR A 133 -8.15 2.39 4.99
N TYR A 134 -7.42 3.09 4.12
CA TYR A 134 -6.04 3.48 4.41
C TYR A 134 -5.98 4.55 5.51
N THR A 135 -4.89 4.61 6.27
CA THR A 135 -4.73 5.58 7.39
C THR A 135 -3.62 6.60 7.19
N GLY A 136 -2.90 6.56 6.06
CA GLY A 136 -1.99 7.64 5.68
C GLY A 136 -2.77 8.83 5.12
N PRO A 137 -2.16 10.02 5.06
CA PRO A 137 -2.84 11.23 4.59
C PRO A 137 -3.18 11.14 3.09
N THR A 138 -4.16 11.93 2.68
CA THR A 138 -4.41 12.21 1.25
C THR A 138 -3.74 13.53 0.87
N LEU A 139 -2.84 13.51 -0.12
CA LEU A 139 -2.19 14.69 -0.70
C LEU A 139 -2.70 14.93 -2.12
N VAL A 140 -3.39 16.04 -2.36
CA VAL A 140 -3.80 16.48 -3.70
C VAL A 140 -2.85 17.58 -4.15
N SER A 141 -1.79 17.20 -4.87
CA SER A 141 -0.68 18.09 -5.23
C SER A 141 -0.80 18.73 -6.62
N ALA A 142 -1.60 18.14 -7.53
CA ALA A 142 -1.89 18.71 -8.84
C ALA A 142 -3.17 18.13 -9.46
N GLY A 143 -3.84 18.89 -10.32
CA GLY A 143 -5.08 18.48 -11.00
C GLY A 143 -6.22 18.26 -10.00
N ALA A 144 -7.18 17.38 -10.33
CA ALA A 144 -8.36 17.14 -9.49
C ALA A 144 -8.47 15.71 -8.95
N LEU A 145 -8.69 15.55 -7.65
CA LEU A 145 -9.16 14.29 -7.05
C LEU A 145 -10.66 14.41 -6.81
N ARG A 146 -11.48 13.53 -7.38
CA ARG A 146 -12.93 13.50 -7.20
C ARG A 146 -13.34 12.34 -6.30
N ALA A 147 -14.07 12.66 -5.24
CA ALA A 147 -14.57 11.71 -4.27
C ALA A 147 -16.05 11.41 -4.49
N GLU A 148 -16.38 10.14 -4.67
CA GLU A 148 -17.76 9.66 -4.95
C GLU A 148 -18.25 8.65 -3.90
N HIS A 149 -17.60 8.58 -2.74
CA HIS A 149 -18.02 7.80 -1.58
C HIS A 149 -17.71 8.55 -0.26
N ALA A 150 -18.51 8.34 0.78
CA ALA A 150 -18.38 9.03 2.08
C ALA A 150 -16.98 8.86 2.73
N ASN A 151 -16.39 7.67 2.51
CA ASN A 151 -15.05 7.28 2.98
C ASN A 151 -14.03 7.20 1.83
N THR A 152 -14.16 7.96 0.74
CA THR A 152 -13.16 7.94 -0.35
C THR A 152 -11.74 8.26 0.15
N LEU A 153 -11.62 9.12 1.16
CA LEU A 153 -10.33 9.68 1.59
C LEU A 153 -9.62 8.84 2.67
N GLY A 154 -10.15 7.65 2.98
CA GLY A 154 -9.58 6.73 3.95
C GLY A 154 -10.06 7.01 5.38
N ALA A 155 -9.18 6.77 6.35
CA ALA A 155 -9.43 7.03 7.75
C ALA A 155 -9.11 8.47 8.12
N THR A 156 -9.98 9.09 8.91
CA THR A 156 -9.98 10.53 9.20
C THR A 156 -8.82 11.04 10.07
N THR A 157 -7.93 10.15 10.53
CA THR A 157 -6.91 10.42 11.55
C THR A 157 -5.77 11.31 11.10
N THR A 158 -5.44 11.32 9.81
CA THR A 158 -4.27 12.03 9.24
C THR A 158 -4.65 13.18 8.32
N GLY A 159 -5.87 13.18 7.79
CA GLY A 159 -6.44 14.30 7.04
C GLY A 159 -6.04 14.37 5.57
N THR A 160 -6.68 15.32 4.89
CA THR A 160 -6.47 15.62 3.47
C THR A 160 -5.84 17.00 3.31
N LEU A 161 -4.77 17.07 2.53
CA LEU A 161 -4.06 18.28 2.16
C LEU A 161 -4.23 18.54 0.65
N VAL A 162 -4.76 19.69 0.28
CA VAL A 162 -4.84 20.15 -1.12
C VAL A 162 -3.87 21.30 -1.30
N SER A 163 -2.94 21.16 -2.24
CA SER A 163 -1.95 22.20 -2.57
C SER A 163 -2.52 23.24 -3.54
N GLY A 164 -1.96 24.44 -3.50
CA GLY A 164 -2.28 25.50 -4.45
C GLY A 164 -2.12 25.04 -5.90
N GLY A 165 -3.18 25.18 -6.70
CA GLY A 165 -3.22 24.70 -8.09
C GLY A 165 -3.79 23.28 -8.24
N ALA A 166 -4.25 22.68 -7.15
CA ALA A 166 -4.96 21.41 -7.13
C ALA A 166 -6.40 21.57 -6.61
N THR A 167 -7.22 20.54 -6.83
CA THR A 167 -8.65 20.57 -6.49
C THR A 167 -9.12 19.25 -5.87
N LEU A 168 -9.83 19.33 -4.74
CA LEU A 168 -10.66 18.25 -4.24
C LEU A 168 -12.11 18.48 -4.71
N GLN A 169 -12.66 17.51 -5.44
CA GLN A 169 -14.01 17.54 -6.00
C GLN A 169 -14.94 16.61 -5.20
N LEU A 170 -16.08 17.15 -4.74
CA LEU A 170 -17.15 16.39 -4.10
C LEU A 170 -18.30 16.18 -5.09
N GLN A 171 -18.87 14.97 -5.16
CA GLN A 171 -19.93 14.63 -6.11
C GLN A 171 -20.82 13.51 -5.59
N GLY A 172 -22.14 13.64 -5.79
CA GLY A 172 -23.11 12.57 -5.59
C GLY A 172 -24.20 12.82 -4.54
N GLY A 173 -24.13 13.91 -3.77
CA GLY A 173 -25.06 14.16 -2.66
C GLY A 173 -24.66 13.46 -1.37
N ILE A 174 -23.35 13.44 -1.10
CA ILE A 174 -22.69 12.61 -0.09
C ILE A 174 -22.33 13.45 1.14
N SER A 175 -22.58 12.87 2.31
CA SER A 175 -22.03 13.35 3.58
C SER A 175 -20.71 12.63 3.85
N TYR A 176 -19.58 13.34 3.77
CA TYR A 176 -18.24 12.78 3.88
C TYR A 176 -17.84 12.59 5.34
N ALA A 177 -16.90 11.68 5.62
CA ALA A 177 -16.41 11.44 6.98
C ALA A 177 -15.87 12.73 7.64
N SER A 178 -15.88 12.78 8.97
CA SER A 178 -15.37 13.94 9.74
C SER A 178 -13.85 13.97 9.75
N GLU A 179 -13.28 14.41 8.63
CA GLU A 179 -11.84 14.48 8.36
C GLU A 179 -11.36 15.93 8.30
N ALA A 180 -10.16 16.20 8.80
CA ALA A 180 -9.54 17.51 8.67
C ALA A 180 -9.10 17.76 7.21
N LEU A 181 -9.57 18.85 6.61
CA LEU A 181 -9.15 19.34 5.31
C LEU A 181 -8.26 20.56 5.48
N THR A 182 -7.10 20.56 4.82
CA THR A 182 -6.20 21.71 4.75
C THR A 182 -6.01 22.12 3.29
N LEU A 183 -6.28 23.38 2.96
CA LEU A 183 -6.17 23.97 1.63
C LEU A 183 -4.97 24.93 1.60
N THR A 184 -3.77 24.47 1.23
CA THR A 184 -2.57 25.32 1.27
C THR A 184 -2.46 26.20 0.03
N ASN A 185 -2.91 27.45 0.20
CA ASN A 185 -2.77 28.49 -0.82
C ASN A 185 -1.30 28.91 -1.00
N SER A 186 -0.98 29.39 -2.20
CA SER A 186 0.30 29.99 -2.55
C SER A 186 0.07 31.36 -3.20
N THR A 187 1.11 32.18 -3.32
CA THR A 187 1.03 33.50 -3.98
C THR A 187 0.63 33.44 -5.47
N LEU A 188 0.78 32.28 -6.11
CA LEU A 188 0.49 32.07 -7.53
C LEU A 188 -0.72 31.17 -7.80
N ASN A 189 -1.12 30.32 -6.84
CA ASN A 189 -2.16 29.32 -7.03
C ASN A 189 -2.95 29.06 -5.74
N THR A 190 -4.28 28.99 -5.87
CA THR A 190 -5.24 28.69 -4.80
C THR A 190 -5.51 27.17 -4.71
N ALA A 191 -5.69 26.65 -3.50
CA ALA A 191 -6.15 25.28 -3.28
C ALA A 191 -7.68 25.25 -3.25
N ILE A 192 -8.32 24.36 -4.03
CA ILE A 192 -9.77 24.44 -4.27
C ILE A 192 -10.50 23.22 -3.68
N LEU A 193 -11.54 23.47 -2.89
CA LEU A 193 -12.62 22.51 -2.63
C LEU A 193 -13.80 22.84 -3.55
N GLN A 194 -14.23 21.90 -4.38
CA GLN A 194 -15.25 22.11 -5.41
C GLN A 194 -16.44 21.16 -5.23
N ASN A 195 -17.65 21.70 -5.13
CA ASN A 195 -18.88 20.93 -5.28
C ASN A 195 -19.19 20.73 -6.77
N VAL A 196 -19.16 19.49 -7.27
CA VAL A 196 -19.39 19.18 -8.69
C VAL A 196 -20.87 18.91 -8.99
N SER A 197 -21.51 18.04 -8.21
CA SER A 197 -22.96 17.81 -8.32
C SER A 197 -23.54 17.16 -7.06
N GLY A 198 -24.84 17.42 -6.83
CA GLY A 198 -25.54 17.01 -5.61
C GLY A 198 -25.26 17.93 -4.42
N ASN A 199 -26.02 17.71 -3.34
CA ASN A 199 -25.87 18.42 -2.08
C ASN A 199 -24.86 17.65 -1.21
N ASN A 200 -23.58 17.97 -1.34
CA ASN A 200 -22.51 17.33 -0.59
C ASN A 200 -22.23 18.07 0.73
N THR A 201 -21.91 17.32 1.79
CA THR A 201 -21.61 17.86 3.13
C THR A 201 -20.22 17.41 3.56
N TRP A 202 -19.34 18.37 3.87
CA TRP A 202 -18.07 18.10 4.55
C TRP A 202 -18.25 18.26 6.06
N ASN A 203 -18.05 17.19 6.84
CA ASN A 203 -18.35 17.19 8.28
C ASN A 203 -17.17 17.53 9.18
N GLY A 204 -15.94 17.56 8.65
CA GLY A 204 -14.74 17.85 9.42
C GLY A 204 -14.31 19.32 9.33
N ALA A 205 -13.27 19.69 10.07
CA ALA A 205 -12.72 21.04 10.04
C ALA A 205 -12.07 21.36 8.66
N ILE A 206 -12.14 22.62 8.24
CA ILE A 206 -11.47 23.15 7.04
C ILE A 206 -10.53 24.27 7.47
N THR A 207 -9.26 24.17 7.07
CA THR A 207 -8.19 25.14 7.32
C THR A 207 -7.63 25.63 5.97
N THR A 208 -7.26 26.91 5.87
CA THR A 208 -6.82 27.60 4.62
C THR A 208 -5.58 28.45 4.83
#